data_AF-A0A9D5BQF9-F1
#
_entry.id   AF-A0A9D5BQF9-F1
#
_cell.length_a   1.000
_cell.length_b   1.000
_cell.length_c   1.000
_cell.angle_alpha   90.00
_cell.angle_beta   90.00
_cell.angle_gamma   90.00
#
_symmetry.space_group_name_H-M   'P 1'
#
loop_
_entity.id
_entity.type
_entity.pdbx_description
1 polymer ?
#
loop_
_entity_poly.entity_id
_entity_poly.type
_entity_poly.pdbx_seq_one_letter_code
_entity_poly.pdbx_strand_id
1 'polypeptide(L)'
;MKFLIHPVEQWYLLRSFSAPALPSKIKRVFYMSSEGKNLLHEVFPSPNAAVLEQLYNVDCIVYGMGSLFTSICPSLVLLGIGEIISSRSCLKVLMLNGTHDRETNGFSASCFVTAITDALNRTYGESCNRLQNIPSKYINTLLVPRNSTVSVDVECLAAQGIFDVIVVDSILDPKVGIIYDPKSLIRALADLIERYMKAQVNCLIDTR
;
A
#
# COMPACT_ATOMS: atom_id res chain seq x y z
N MET A 1 -6.79 8.11 -18.14
CA MET A 1 -6.44 7.72 -16.75
C MET A 1 -7.07 6.37 -16.45
N LYS A 2 -6.26 5.33 -16.24
CA LYS A 2 -6.71 3.99 -15.85
C LYS A 2 -6.29 3.76 -14.39
N PHE A 3 -7.25 3.41 -13.54
CA PHE A 3 -6.98 3.02 -12.16
C PHE A 3 -7.04 1.50 -12.04
N LEU A 4 -6.03 0.89 -11.44
CA LEU A 4 -6.17 -0.46 -10.91
C LEU A 4 -6.68 -0.34 -9.47
N ILE A 5 -8.00 -0.25 -9.31
CA ILE A 5 -8.64 -0.39 -7.99
C ILE A 5 -8.94 -1.87 -7.84
N HIS A 6 -8.31 -2.53 -6.87
CA HIS A 6 -8.66 -3.90 -6.51
C HIS A 6 -10.15 -3.93 -6.10
N PRO A 7 -10.94 -4.95 -6.50
CA PRO A 7 -12.39 -4.84 -6.49
C PRO A 7 -13.00 -4.52 -5.12
N VAL A 8 -14.08 -3.73 -5.19
CA VAL A 8 -14.87 -3.05 -4.17
C VAL A 8 -15.66 -4.02 -3.25
N GLU A 9 -15.25 -5.29 -3.14
CA GLU A 9 -15.90 -6.28 -2.27
C GLU A 9 -15.32 -6.30 -0.82
N GLN A 10 -14.27 -5.52 -0.54
CA GLN A 10 -13.61 -5.51 0.77
C GLN A 10 -14.28 -4.65 1.85
N TRP A 11 -15.31 -3.86 1.52
CA TRP A 11 -16.02 -3.05 2.54
C TRP A 11 -16.70 -3.90 3.63
N TYR A 12 -17.00 -5.18 3.34
CA TYR A 12 -17.55 -6.14 4.29
C TYR A 12 -16.49 -6.91 5.10
N LEU A 13 -15.20 -6.72 4.84
CA LEU A 13 -14.11 -7.39 5.55
C LEU A 13 -13.46 -6.52 6.63
N LEU A 14 -14.06 -5.37 6.98
CA LEU A 14 -13.81 -4.72 8.28
C LEU A 14 -14.41 -5.62 9.38
N ARG A 15 -13.72 -6.74 9.65
CA ARG A 15 -13.98 -7.61 10.78
C ARG A 15 -13.95 -6.75 12.04
N SER A 16 -14.93 -7.03 12.90
CA SER A 16 -15.25 -6.26 14.10
C SER A 16 -14.01 -5.76 14.84
N PHE A 17 -14.04 -4.48 15.20
CA PHE A 17 -13.19 -3.81 16.20
C PHE A 17 -13.10 -4.54 17.55
N SER A 18 -13.92 -5.57 17.74
CA SER A 18 -14.03 -6.37 18.94
C SER A 18 -12.99 -7.48 19.06
N ALA A 19 -12.20 -7.77 18.01
CA ALA A 19 -11.14 -8.77 18.12
C ALA A 19 -9.91 -8.17 18.81
N PRO A 20 -9.34 -8.85 19.84
CA PRO A 20 -8.15 -8.35 20.50
C PRO A 20 -6.97 -8.27 19.52
N ALA A 21 -6.08 -7.31 19.77
CA ALA A 21 -4.82 -7.20 19.04
C ALA A 21 -4.05 -8.52 19.09
N LEU A 22 -3.33 -8.83 18.01
CA LEU A 22 -2.43 -9.97 18.01
C LEU A 22 -1.36 -9.80 19.11
N PRO A 23 -0.94 -10.90 19.77
CA PRO A 23 0.05 -10.84 20.84
C PRO A 23 1.43 -10.42 20.34
N SER A 24 1.68 -10.48 19.04
CA SER A 24 2.92 -10.06 18.39
C SER A 24 2.65 -9.44 17.03
N LYS A 25 3.57 -8.55 16.60
CA LYS A 25 3.53 -7.94 15.27
C LYS A 25 3.79 -9.00 14.19
N ILE A 26 3.00 -8.98 13.13
CA ILE A 26 3.23 -9.82 11.96
C ILE A 26 4.53 -9.33 11.28
N LYS A 27 5.47 -10.25 11.08
CA LYS A 27 6.74 -9.95 10.40
C LYS A 27 6.59 -9.93 8.88
N ARG A 28 5.84 -10.87 8.32
CA ARG A 28 5.59 -11.02 6.87
C ARG A 28 4.43 -11.98 6.60
N VAL A 29 3.96 -12.00 5.36
CA VAL A 29 3.09 -13.04 4.79
C VAL A 29 3.73 -13.64 3.54
N PHE A 30 3.41 -14.90 3.24
CA PHE A 30 3.93 -15.64 2.10
C PHE A 30 3.02 -16.82 1.73
N TYR A 31 3.18 -17.34 0.52
CA TYR A 31 2.43 -18.50 0.05
C TYR A 31 3.21 -19.79 0.32
N MET A 32 2.49 -20.86 0.64
CA MET A 32 3.06 -22.19 0.80
C MET A 32 2.34 -23.18 -0.12
N SER A 33 3.08 -24.16 -0.62
CA SER A 33 2.52 -25.31 -1.34
C SER A 33 3.15 -26.61 -0.87
N SER A 34 2.40 -27.69 -1.00
CA SER A 34 2.88 -29.08 -0.86
C SER A 34 3.02 -29.76 -2.22
N GLU A 35 2.83 -29.03 -3.33
CA GLU A 35 2.91 -29.59 -4.67
C GLU A 35 4.37 -29.80 -5.09
N GLY A 36 4.71 -30.95 -5.67
CA GLY A 36 6.06 -31.25 -6.17
C GLY A 36 7.11 -31.64 -5.11
N LYS A 37 6.81 -31.49 -3.81
CA LYS A 37 7.61 -32.00 -2.67
C LYS A 37 6.65 -32.49 -1.59
N ASN A 38 6.91 -33.66 -0.99
CA ASN A 38 6.11 -34.18 0.15
C ASN A 38 6.22 -33.32 1.44
N LEU A 39 6.78 -32.11 1.35
CA LEU A 39 6.99 -31.18 2.45
C LEU A 39 6.50 -29.79 2.02
N LEU A 40 5.81 -29.12 2.95
CA LEU A 40 5.39 -27.73 2.80
C LEU A 40 6.63 -26.84 2.59
N HIS A 41 6.61 -26.05 1.51
CA HIS A 41 7.65 -25.09 1.20
C HIS A 41 7.04 -23.77 0.73
N GLU A 42 7.78 -22.69 0.90
CA GLU A 42 7.40 -21.38 0.39
C GLU A 42 7.38 -21.42 -1.15
N VAL A 43 6.34 -20.82 -1.72
CA VAL A 43 6.18 -20.71 -3.17
C VAL A 43 5.97 -19.25 -3.55
N PHE A 44 6.31 -18.95 -4.80
CA PHE A 44 6.31 -17.60 -5.34
C PHE A 44 5.41 -17.55 -6.57
N PRO A 45 4.07 -17.52 -6.39
CA PRO A 45 3.15 -17.53 -7.51
C PRO A 45 3.35 -16.28 -8.37
N SER A 46 3.24 -16.47 -9.69
CA SER A 46 3.19 -15.37 -10.63
C SER A 46 1.80 -14.76 -10.65
N PRO A 47 1.66 -13.42 -10.68
CA PRO A 47 0.38 -12.76 -10.85
C PRO A 47 -0.18 -13.04 -12.24
N ASN A 48 -1.48 -12.81 -12.42
CA ASN A 48 -2.09 -12.82 -13.74
C ASN A 48 -1.39 -11.79 -14.65
N ALA A 49 -1.00 -12.19 -15.86
CA ALA A 49 -0.28 -11.33 -16.81
C ALA A 49 -1.01 -10.01 -17.11
N ALA A 50 -2.35 -10.01 -17.11
CA ALA A 50 -3.14 -8.79 -17.29
C ALA A 50 -2.90 -7.77 -16.17
N VAL A 51 -2.62 -8.21 -14.93
CA VAL A 51 -2.27 -7.30 -13.81
C VAL A 51 -0.95 -6.60 -14.09
N LEU A 52 0.05 -7.34 -14.56
CA LEU A 52 1.34 -6.75 -14.92
C LEU A 52 1.19 -5.75 -16.07
N GLU A 53 0.43 -6.10 -17.11
CA GLU A 53 0.17 -5.17 -18.22
C GLU A 53 -0.54 -3.89 -17.75
N GLN A 54 -1.53 -3.99 -16.86
CA GLN A 54 -2.18 -2.80 -16.31
C GLN A 54 -1.20 -1.97 -15.48
N LEU A 55 -0.44 -2.59 -14.56
CA LEU A 55 0.54 -1.89 -13.74
C LEU A 55 1.61 -1.18 -14.58
N TYR A 56 1.98 -1.74 -15.73
CA TYR A 56 2.89 -1.09 -16.68
C TYR A 56 2.32 0.22 -17.24
N ASN A 57 1.01 0.27 -17.47
CA ASN A 57 0.35 1.32 -18.23
C ASN A 57 -0.40 2.36 -17.38
N VAL A 58 -0.50 2.17 -16.06
CA VAL A 58 -1.19 3.14 -15.19
C VAL A 58 -0.34 4.38 -14.91
N ASP A 59 -1.05 5.50 -14.75
CA ASP A 59 -0.51 6.81 -14.35
C ASP A 59 -0.49 6.98 -12.82
N CYS A 60 -1.20 6.12 -12.09
CA CYS A 60 -1.32 6.14 -10.65
C CYS A 60 -1.59 4.74 -10.11
N ILE A 61 -0.89 4.37 -9.03
CA ILE A 61 -1.11 3.15 -8.26
C ILE A 61 -1.65 3.57 -6.89
N VAL A 62 -2.77 3.01 -6.47
CA VAL A 62 -3.38 3.29 -5.17
C VAL A 62 -3.44 2.01 -4.35
N TYR A 63 -2.72 2.00 -3.23
CA TYR A 63 -2.89 1.00 -2.19
C TYR A 63 -4.07 1.42 -1.32
N GLY A 64 -5.21 0.78 -1.55
CA GLY A 64 -6.46 1.10 -0.86
C GLY A 64 -6.44 0.80 0.63
N MET A 65 -7.48 1.28 1.31
CA MET A 65 -7.77 0.91 2.70
C MET A 65 -8.12 -0.58 2.84
N GLY A 66 -7.77 -1.19 3.96
CA GLY A 66 -7.98 -2.63 4.22
C GLY A 66 -6.96 -3.20 5.20
N SER A 67 -7.11 -4.47 5.54
CA SER A 67 -6.14 -5.14 6.43
C SER A 67 -4.79 -5.32 5.73
N LEU A 68 -3.74 -4.83 6.37
CA LEU A 68 -2.41 -4.73 5.78
C LEU A 68 -1.88 -6.10 5.38
N PHE A 69 -1.89 -7.08 6.29
CA PHE A 69 -1.24 -8.36 6.05
C PHE A 69 -2.17 -9.40 5.41
N THR A 70 -3.48 -9.27 5.57
CA THR A 70 -4.46 -10.24 5.04
C THR A 70 -5.19 -9.78 3.78
N SER A 71 -5.06 -8.51 3.38
CA SER A 71 -5.67 -7.99 2.13
C SER A 71 -4.64 -7.37 1.18
N ILE A 72 -3.75 -6.51 1.69
CA ILE A 72 -2.83 -5.75 0.82
C ILE A 72 -1.58 -6.59 0.50
N CYS A 73 -0.79 -6.95 1.51
CA CYS A 73 0.48 -7.65 1.33
C CYS A 73 0.41 -8.96 0.52
N PRO A 74 -0.65 -9.80 0.60
CA PRO A 74 -0.74 -11.02 -0.20
C PRO A 74 -0.68 -10.76 -1.72
N SER A 75 -1.27 -9.67 -2.20
CA SER A 75 -1.19 -9.29 -3.62
C SER A 75 0.15 -8.67 -4.01
N LEU A 76 0.96 -8.23 -3.05
CA LEU A 76 2.23 -7.54 -3.29
C LEU A 76 3.45 -8.45 -3.24
N VAL A 77 3.36 -9.58 -2.53
CA VAL A 77 4.48 -10.54 -2.38
C VAL A 77 4.74 -11.39 -3.64
N LEU A 78 3.86 -11.30 -4.65
CA LEU A 78 3.96 -12.08 -5.90
C LEU A 78 5.17 -11.66 -6.75
N LEU A 79 5.72 -12.60 -7.52
CA LEU A 79 6.87 -12.31 -8.41
C LEU A 79 6.45 -11.38 -9.55
N GLY A 80 7.25 -10.36 -9.82
CA GLY A 80 6.99 -9.37 -10.85
C GLY A 80 6.24 -8.12 -10.36
N ILE A 81 5.55 -8.18 -9.22
CA ILE A 81 4.81 -7.01 -8.70
C ILE A 81 5.75 -5.92 -8.17
N GLY A 82 6.72 -6.29 -7.32
CA GLY A 82 7.75 -5.33 -6.86
C GLY A 82 8.56 -4.76 -8.01
N GLU A 83 8.96 -5.61 -8.94
CA GLU A 83 9.73 -5.25 -10.13
C GLU A 83 8.99 -4.21 -10.97
N ILE A 84 7.74 -4.47 -11.33
CA ILE A 84 6.99 -3.57 -12.19
C ILE A 84 6.68 -2.25 -11.50
N ILE A 85 6.24 -2.28 -10.23
CA ILE A 85 5.87 -1.06 -9.51
C ILE A 85 7.09 -0.15 -9.32
N SER A 86 8.24 -0.70 -8.91
CA SER A 86 9.47 0.09 -8.68
C SER A 86 10.04 0.70 -9.96
N SER A 87 9.80 0.07 -11.12
CA SER A 87 10.23 0.58 -12.42
C SER A 87 9.43 1.80 -12.90
N ARG A 88 8.21 2.00 -12.39
CA ARG A 88 7.33 3.09 -12.80
C ARG A 88 7.72 4.40 -12.12
N SER A 89 7.76 5.49 -12.86
CA SER A 89 7.93 6.84 -12.32
C SER A 89 6.62 7.48 -11.83
N CYS A 90 5.49 6.78 -11.95
CA CYS A 90 4.14 7.29 -11.67
C CYS A 90 3.86 7.58 -10.17
N LEU A 91 2.70 8.21 -9.92
CA LEU A 91 2.17 8.45 -8.58
C LEU A 91 1.82 7.13 -7.89
N LYS A 92 2.20 6.98 -6.61
CA LYS A 92 1.99 5.76 -5.82
C LYS A 92 1.50 6.12 -4.43
N VAL A 93 0.19 5.99 -4.24
CA VAL A 93 -0.54 6.52 -3.10
C VAL A 93 -0.87 5.40 -2.13
N LEU A 94 -0.42 5.51 -0.88
CA LEU A 94 -0.90 4.66 0.21
C LEU A 94 -2.02 5.37 0.96
N MET A 95 -3.20 4.75 1.01
CA MET A 95 -4.31 5.22 1.83
C MET A 95 -4.30 4.50 3.18
N LEU A 96 -3.99 5.21 4.25
CA LEU A 96 -4.03 4.62 5.59
C LEU A 96 -5.46 4.40 6.05
N ASN A 97 -5.67 3.33 6.83
CA ASN A 97 -6.87 3.17 7.64
C ASN A 97 -6.94 4.28 8.70
N GLY A 98 -8.15 4.70 9.10
CA GLY A 98 -8.29 5.69 10.16
C GLY A 98 -8.23 5.11 11.57
N THR A 99 -8.24 3.79 11.70
CA THR A 99 -8.05 3.13 12.98
C THR A 99 -7.24 1.85 12.80
N HIS A 100 -6.50 1.46 13.84
CA HIS A 100 -5.79 0.18 13.87
C HIS A 100 -6.77 -0.99 13.87
N ASP A 101 -6.41 -2.03 13.13
CA ASP A 101 -7.00 -3.36 13.29
C ASP A 101 -6.13 -4.21 14.22
N ARG A 102 -6.56 -5.46 14.44
CA ARG A 102 -5.82 -6.42 15.28
C ARG A 102 -4.40 -6.74 14.77
N GLU A 103 -4.13 -6.53 13.48
CA GLU A 103 -2.85 -6.86 12.82
C GLU A 103 -1.82 -5.75 12.99
N THR A 104 -2.30 -4.51 13.06
CA THR A 104 -1.49 -3.28 12.95
C THR A 104 -1.45 -2.47 14.24
N ASN A 105 -1.88 -3.04 15.36
CA ASN A 105 -1.83 -2.36 16.65
C ASN A 105 -0.40 -1.86 16.97
N GLY A 106 -0.28 -0.57 17.28
CA GLY A 106 1.01 0.07 17.56
C GLY A 106 1.92 0.22 16.33
N PHE A 107 1.36 0.22 15.12
CA PHE A 107 2.07 0.66 13.92
C PHE A 107 1.99 2.19 13.80
N SER A 108 3.08 2.82 13.40
CA SER A 108 3.04 4.17 12.85
C SER A 108 2.86 4.12 11.33
N ALA A 109 2.60 5.26 10.69
CA ALA A 109 2.51 5.37 9.23
C ALA A 109 3.77 4.82 8.54
N SER A 110 4.97 5.09 9.07
CA SER A 110 6.21 4.54 8.53
C SER A 110 6.29 3.02 8.65
N CYS A 111 5.65 2.40 9.65
CA CYS A 111 5.56 0.95 9.78
C CYS A 111 4.72 0.32 8.65
N PHE A 112 3.64 0.97 8.21
CA PHE A 112 2.87 0.52 7.03
C PHE A 112 3.71 0.58 5.76
N VAL A 113 4.44 1.68 5.57
CA VAL A 113 5.37 1.85 4.45
C VAL A 113 6.44 0.77 4.44
N THR A 114 7.05 0.48 5.60
CA THR A 114 8.05 -0.59 5.74
C THR A 114 7.46 -1.94 5.39
N ALA A 115 6.28 -2.29 5.92
CA ALA A 115 5.64 -3.58 5.68
C ALA A 115 5.31 -3.79 4.19
N ILE A 116 4.80 -2.77 3.50
CA ILE A 116 4.53 -2.83 2.06
C ILE A 116 5.84 -2.95 1.27
N THR A 117 6.85 -2.17 1.65
CA THR A 117 8.18 -2.24 1.03
C THR A 117 8.80 -3.62 1.19
N ASP A 118 8.70 -4.22 2.38
CA ASP A 118 9.22 -5.56 2.66
C ASP A 118 8.47 -6.65 1.90
N ALA A 119 7.15 -6.51 1.73
CA ALA A 119 6.37 -7.42 0.92
C ALA A 119 6.79 -7.35 -0.56
N LEU A 120 6.88 -6.15 -1.13
CA LEU A 120 7.28 -5.92 -2.52
C LEU A 120 8.72 -6.31 -2.81
N ASN A 121 9.64 -6.04 -1.88
CA ASN A 121 11.03 -6.48 -1.96
C ASN A 121 11.22 -7.97 -1.66
N ARG A 122 10.20 -8.60 -1.08
CA ARG A 122 10.28 -9.96 -0.53
C ARG A 122 11.47 -10.09 0.44
N THR A 123 11.70 -9.08 1.28
CA THR A 123 12.91 -8.89 2.13
C THR A 123 13.37 -10.15 2.88
N TYR A 124 12.41 -10.99 3.30
CA TYR A 124 12.64 -12.20 4.08
C TYR A 124 12.50 -13.53 3.29
N GLY A 125 12.28 -13.46 1.98
CA GLY A 125 12.18 -14.62 1.11
C GLY A 125 13.53 -15.14 0.62
N GLU A 126 13.49 -16.06 -0.35
CA GLU A 126 14.69 -16.64 -0.96
C GLU A 126 15.58 -15.58 -1.63
N SER A 127 16.90 -15.72 -1.49
CA SER A 127 17.89 -14.73 -1.96
C SER A 127 17.77 -14.37 -3.44
N CYS A 128 17.44 -15.33 -4.30
CA CYS A 128 17.28 -15.12 -5.74
C CYS A 128 16.07 -14.24 -6.09
N ASN A 129 15.06 -14.16 -5.22
CA ASN A 129 13.82 -13.42 -5.46
C ASN A 129 13.78 -12.06 -4.76
N ARG A 130 14.78 -11.72 -3.95
CA ARG A 130 14.81 -10.47 -3.18
C ARG A 130 15.13 -9.26 -4.06
N LEU A 131 14.42 -8.16 -3.84
CA LEU A 131 14.76 -6.84 -4.35
C LEU A 131 15.32 -5.97 -3.23
N GLN A 132 15.97 -4.87 -3.59
CA GLN A 132 16.56 -3.91 -2.63
C GLN A 132 16.14 -2.48 -2.95
N ASN A 133 14.90 -2.29 -3.39
CA ASN A 133 14.38 -0.96 -3.68
C ASN A 133 14.06 -0.20 -2.39
N ILE A 134 14.36 1.10 -2.38
CA ILE A 134 13.98 1.99 -1.27
C ILE A 134 12.46 2.22 -1.24
N PRO A 135 11.86 2.56 -0.08
CA PRO A 135 10.41 2.71 0.05
C PRO A 135 9.77 3.69 -0.95
N SER A 136 10.45 4.81 -1.24
CA SER A 136 9.96 5.83 -2.19
C SER A 136 9.79 5.34 -3.64
N LYS A 137 10.38 4.20 -4.00
CA LYS A 137 10.11 3.52 -5.28
C LYS A 137 8.73 2.88 -5.33
N TYR A 138 8.17 2.52 -4.18
CA TYR A 138 6.87 1.86 -4.06
C TYR A 138 5.76 2.80 -3.59
N ILE A 139 6.05 3.75 -2.72
CA ILE A 139 5.07 4.69 -2.17
C ILE A 139 5.71 6.06 -2.14
N ASN A 140 5.08 7.07 -2.74
CA ASN A 140 5.57 8.44 -2.72
C ASN A 140 4.60 9.44 -2.07
N THR A 141 3.34 9.06 -1.91
CA THR A 141 2.31 9.90 -1.26
C THR A 141 1.48 9.07 -0.28
N LEU A 142 1.17 9.65 0.88
CA LEU A 142 0.23 9.08 1.85
C LEU A 142 -1.04 9.91 1.90
N LEU A 143 -2.20 9.26 1.89
CA LEU A 143 -3.44 9.84 2.39
C LEU A 143 -3.69 9.34 3.80
N VAL A 144 -4.06 10.25 4.69
CA VAL A 144 -4.36 9.96 6.09
C VAL A 144 -5.72 10.57 6.42
N PRO A 145 -6.69 9.80 6.96
CA PRO A 145 -7.95 10.39 7.36
C PRO A 145 -7.74 11.25 8.61
N ARG A 146 -8.39 12.40 8.66
CA ARG A 146 -8.31 13.32 9.79
C ARG A 146 -8.72 12.59 11.07
N ASN A 147 -8.08 12.93 12.18
CA ASN A 147 -8.30 12.30 13.48
C ASN A 147 -7.94 10.80 13.55
N SER A 148 -7.25 10.24 12.53
CA SER A 148 -6.79 8.85 12.56
C SER A 148 -6.07 8.49 13.86
N THR A 149 -6.28 7.27 14.36
CA THR A 149 -5.51 6.76 15.51
C THR A 149 -4.09 6.33 15.12
N VAL A 150 -3.82 6.21 13.82
CA VAL A 150 -2.50 5.82 13.30
C VAL A 150 -1.55 7.03 13.42
N SER A 151 -0.49 6.88 14.19
CA SER A 151 0.51 7.93 14.36
C SER A 151 1.25 8.22 13.06
N VAL A 152 1.32 9.49 12.66
CA VAL A 152 2.07 9.96 11.48
C VAL A 152 3.43 10.49 11.94
N ASP A 153 4.43 9.61 11.92
CA ASP A 153 5.80 9.87 12.31
C ASP A 153 6.61 10.49 11.16
N VAL A 154 6.46 11.81 11.00
CA VAL A 154 6.98 12.59 9.87
C VAL A 154 8.49 12.39 9.65
N GLU A 155 9.30 12.34 10.70
CA GLU A 155 10.76 12.15 10.59
C GLU A 155 11.11 10.78 9.99
N CYS A 156 10.42 9.72 10.44
CA CYS A 156 10.60 8.37 9.91
C CYS A 156 10.13 8.28 8.45
N LEU A 157 9.01 8.90 8.11
CA LEU A 157 8.50 8.96 6.73
C LEU A 157 9.48 9.71 5.81
N ALA A 158 10.03 10.84 6.27
CA ALA A 158 11.04 11.58 5.52
C ALA A 158 12.31 10.74 5.29
N ALA A 159 12.76 9.98 6.29
CA ALA A 159 13.89 9.04 6.13
C ALA A 159 13.59 7.91 5.13
N GLN A 160 12.31 7.56 4.93
CA GLN A 160 11.85 6.63 3.89
C GLN A 160 11.68 7.30 2.50
N GLY A 161 11.93 8.61 2.40
CA GLY A 161 11.79 9.40 1.18
C GLY A 161 10.35 9.78 0.86
N ILE A 162 9.47 9.82 1.86
CA ILE A 162 8.05 10.16 1.73
C ILE A 162 7.84 11.55 2.33
N PHE A 163 7.51 12.50 1.46
CA PHE A 163 7.33 13.91 1.83
C PHE A 163 5.89 14.41 1.60
N ASP A 164 5.13 13.76 0.72
CA ASP A 164 3.75 14.15 0.42
C ASP A 164 2.78 13.36 1.32
N VAL A 165 2.38 13.97 2.44
CA VAL A 165 1.39 13.40 3.38
C VAL A 165 0.17 14.32 3.42
N ILE A 166 -0.95 13.81 2.92
CA ILE A 166 -2.17 14.59 2.75
C ILE A 166 -3.21 14.12 3.76
N VAL A 167 -3.63 15.04 4.62
CA VAL A 167 -4.72 14.81 5.56
C VAL A 167 -6.05 15.07 4.84
N VAL A 168 -6.94 14.08 4.86
CA VAL A 168 -8.25 14.13 4.21
C VAL A 168 -9.34 14.09 5.28
N ASP A 169 -10.42 14.86 5.10
CA ASP A 169 -11.51 14.85 6.07
C ASP A 169 -12.14 13.45 6.22
N SER A 170 -12.63 13.17 7.42
CA SER A 170 -13.08 11.86 7.87
C SER A 170 -14.43 11.93 8.57
N ILE A 171 -15.09 10.78 8.67
CA ILE A 171 -16.30 10.55 9.45
C ILE A 171 -16.04 9.43 10.45
N LEU A 172 -16.65 9.55 11.64
CA LEU A 172 -16.62 8.48 12.64
C LEU A 172 -17.82 7.56 12.42
N ASP A 173 -17.55 6.34 11.96
CA ASP A 173 -18.54 5.28 11.87
C ASP A 173 -18.56 4.47 13.18
N PRO A 174 -19.73 4.26 13.82
CA PRO A 174 -19.81 3.52 15.07
C PRO A 174 -19.37 2.05 15.00
N LYS A 175 -19.40 1.44 13.81
CA LYS A 175 -19.05 0.03 13.59
C LYS A 175 -17.62 -0.12 13.12
N VAL A 176 -17.18 0.78 12.23
CA VAL A 176 -15.90 0.65 11.54
C VAL A 176 -14.85 1.72 11.90
N GLY A 177 -15.11 2.55 12.90
CA GLY A 177 -14.17 3.56 13.38
C GLY A 177 -14.03 4.74 12.42
N ILE A 178 -12.83 5.30 12.32
CA ILE A 178 -12.59 6.50 11.51
C ILE A 178 -12.39 6.09 10.05
N ILE A 179 -13.25 6.59 9.18
CA ILE A 179 -13.19 6.37 7.74
C ILE A 179 -13.15 7.70 6.99
N TYR A 180 -12.67 7.68 5.74
CA TYR A 180 -12.65 8.89 4.92
C TYR A 180 -14.07 9.40 4.64
N ASP A 181 -14.25 10.73 4.66
CA ASP A 181 -15.42 11.33 4.04
C ASP A 181 -15.35 11.10 2.52
N PRO A 182 -16.33 10.42 1.90
CA PRO A 182 -16.24 10.04 0.49
C PRO A 182 -16.03 11.23 -0.46
N LYS A 183 -16.70 12.36 -0.21
CA LYS A 183 -16.59 13.55 -1.06
C LYS A 183 -15.20 14.17 -0.95
N SER A 184 -14.64 14.21 0.24
CA SER A 184 -13.32 14.79 0.51
C SER A 184 -12.21 13.90 -0.02
N LEU A 185 -12.35 12.58 0.04
CA LEU A 185 -11.42 11.63 -0.57
C LEU A 185 -11.38 11.76 -2.10
N ILE A 186 -12.55 11.83 -2.75
CA ILE A 186 -12.62 12.01 -4.21
C ILE A 186 -11.91 13.30 -4.62
N ARG A 187 -12.19 14.40 -3.91
CA ARG A 187 -11.53 15.70 -4.15
C ARG A 187 -10.01 15.61 -3.96
N ALA A 188 -9.55 15.07 -2.83
CA ALA A 188 -8.13 14.94 -2.54
C ALA A 188 -7.37 14.12 -3.59
N LEU A 189 -7.95 13.02 -4.07
CA LEU A 189 -7.36 12.20 -5.13
C LEU A 189 -7.32 12.96 -6.47
N ALA A 190 -8.40 13.64 -6.85
CA ALA A 190 -8.45 14.44 -8.08
C ALA A 190 -7.40 15.56 -8.07
N ASP A 191 -7.32 16.32 -6.96
CA ASP A 191 -6.36 17.41 -6.80
C ASP A 191 -4.92 16.90 -6.83
N LEU A 192 -4.64 15.78 -6.16
CA LEU A 192 -3.32 15.15 -6.15
C LEU A 192 -2.88 14.73 -7.56
N ILE A 193 -3.78 14.09 -8.30
CA ILE A 193 -3.55 13.67 -9.68
C ILE A 193 -3.25 14.88 -10.57
N GLU A 194 -4.06 15.94 -10.47
CA GLU A 194 -3.87 17.14 -11.26
C GLU A 194 -2.51 17.81 -10.97
N ARG A 195 -2.15 17.90 -9.68
CA ARG A 195 -0.84 18.41 -9.22
C ARG A 195 0.31 17.63 -9.84
N TYR A 196 0.21 16.30 -9.78
CA TYR A 196 1.25 15.41 -10.27
C TYR A 196 1.41 15.51 -11.80
N MET A 197 0.31 15.55 -12.54
CA MET A 197 0.33 15.74 -14.00
C MET A 197 0.96 17.08 -14.40
N LYS A 198 0.62 18.18 -13.69
CA LYS A 198 1.25 19.50 -13.92
C LYS A 198 2.76 19.49 -13.66
N ALA A 199 3.20 18.84 -12.58
CA ALA A 199 4.63 18.72 -12.25
C ALA A 199 5.41 17.97 -13.33
N GLN A 200 4.85 16.87 -13.88
CA GLN A 200 5.50 16.11 -14.96
C GLN A 200 5.66 16.93 -16.24
N VAL A 201 4.64 17.74 -16.60
CA VAL A 201 4.72 18.63 -17.77
C VAL A 201 5.81 19.69 -17.60
N ASN A 202 5.89 20.32 -16.43
CA ASN A 202 6.90 21.35 -16.18
C ASN A 202 8.33 20.78 -16.22
N CYS A 203 8.58 19.59 -15.65
CA CYS A 203 9.89 18.94 -15.72
C CYS A 203 10.33 18.61 -17.16
N LEU A 204 9.38 18.31 -18.06
CA LEU A 204 9.66 18.08 -19.49
C LEU A 204 10.00 19.35 -20.27
N ILE A 205 9.55 20.51 -19.78
CA ILE A 205 9.84 21.82 -20.39
C ILE A 205 11.21 22.32 -19.93
N ASP A 206 11.55 22.17 -18.64
CA ASP A 206 12.83 22.61 -18.06
C ASP A 206 14.06 21.79 -18.52
N THR A 207 13.85 20.68 -19.24
CA THR A 207 14.93 19.84 -19.80
C THR A 207 15.22 20.12 -21.28
N ARG A 208 14.62 21.17 -21.86
CA ARG A 208 14.90 21.66 -23.22
C ARG A 208 15.63 23.00 -23.19
#